data_AF-A0A015MT73-F1
#
_entry.id   AF-A0A015MT73-F1
#
_cell.length_a   1.000
_cell.length_b   1.000
_cell.length_c   1.000
_cell.angle_alpha   90.00
_cell.angle_beta   90.00
_cell.angle_gamma   90.00
#
_symmetry.space_group_name_H-M   'P 1'
#
loop_
_entity.id
_entity.type
_entity.pdbx_description
1 polymer ?
#
loop_
_entity_poly.entity_id
_entity_poly.type
_entity_poly.pdbx_seq_one_letter_code
_entity_poly.pdbx_strand_id
1 'polypeptide(L)'
;MLKEPNHLLWSSVRNIISQKNLDVTLIKVPAHADDPLNNYVDALAKAAHTDSHLFFQSLSEPLAPCILQFNSLSVDMNIQKFISNIFDAKSLLTLAVLPRFNSNSSISDIDWACTKFCLNNKKQFFSYRNGRSEFCAFRVKILLDMLPTLTTLQRRKPHLYDLS
;
A
#
# COMPACT_ATOMS: atom_id res chain seq x y z
N MET A 1 -8.98 7.85 13.55
CA MET A 1 -9.64 7.81 12.22
C MET A 1 -8.67 7.73 11.05
N LEU A 2 -7.80 8.71 10.74
CA LEU A 2 -6.99 8.66 9.49
C LEU A 2 -5.99 7.47 9.40
N LYS A 3 -5.73 6.78 10.52
CA LYS A 3 -4.86 5.59 10.58
C LYS A 3 -5.64 4.26 10.50
N GLU A 4 -6.96 4.29 10.58
CA GLU A 4 -7.79 3.09 10.67
C GLU A 4 -8.44 2.79 9.31
N PRO A 5 -8.53 1.52 8.90
CA PRO A 5 -9.34 1.13 7.74
C PRO A 5 -10.83 1.38 8.03
N ASN A 6 -11.65 1.40 6.99
CA ASN A 6 -13.11 1.57 7.08
C ASN A 6 -13.53 2.88 7.75
N HIS A 7 -12.69 3.92 7.69
CA HIS A 7 -12.97 5.19 8.33
C HIS A 7 -14.16 5.90 7.68
N LEU A 8 -14.44 5.62 6.41
CA LEU A 8 -15.64 6.11 5.73
C LEU A 8 -16.90 5.47 6.33
N LEU A 9 -16.91 4.15 6.54
CA LEU A 9 -18.02 3.45 7.19
C LEU A 9 -18.29 4.02 8.59
N TRP A 10 -17.25 4.20 9.40
CA TRP A 10 -17.37 4.79 10.73
C TRP A 10 -17.88 6.23 10.70
N SER A 11 -17.47 7.02 9.69
CA SER A 11 -18.00 8.36 9.49
C SER A 11 -19.50 8.33 9.20
N SER A 12 -19.95 7.41 8.34
CA SER A 12 -21.37 7.22 8.02
C SER A 12 -22.18 6.81 9.24
N VAL A 13 -21.68 5.86 10.05
CA VAL A 13 -22.35 5.45 11.29
C VAL A 13 -22.49 6.65 12.25
N ARG A 14 -21.43 7.43 12.47
CA ARG A 14 -21.50 8.63 13.33
C ARG A 14 -22.45 9.68 12.78
N ASN A 15 -22.48 9.87 11.47
CA ASN A 15 -23.39 10.80 10.81
C ASN A 15 -24.85 10.41 11.10
N ILE A 16 -25.20 9.14 10.92
CA ILE A 16 -26.55 8.63 11.21
C ILE A 16 -26.92 8.85 12.67
N ILE A 17 -26.04 8.47 13.60
CA ILE A 17 -26.26 8.64 15.05
C ILE A 17 -26.52 10.12 15.38
N SER A 18 -25.71 11.03 14.85
CA SER A 18 -25.84 12.47 15.09
C SER A 18 -27.11 13.05 14.46
N GLN A 19 -27.39 12.74 13.19
CA GLN A 19 -28.55 13.26 12.46
C GLN A 19 -29.88 12.79 13.07
N LYS A 20 -29.89 11.57 13.63
CA LYS A 20 -31.08 10.96 14.24
C LYS A 20 -31.14 11.16 15.76
N ASN A 21 -30.16 11.84 16.35
CA ASN A 21 -30.04 12.07 17.80
C ASN A 21 -30.21 10.76 18.61
N LEU A 22 -29.51 9.71 18.19
CA LEU A 22 -29.62 8.38 18.81
C LEU A 22 -28.67 8.26 20.00
N ASP A 23 -29.16 7.67 21.09
CA ASP A 23 -28.31 7.14 22.14
C ASP A 23 -28.03 5.65 21.84
N VAL A 24 -26.75 5.29 21.66
CA VAL A 24 -26.35 3.98 21.16
C VAL A 24 -25.41 3.32 22.16
N THR A 25 -25.82 2.15 22.66
CA THR A 25 -24.98 1.27 23.48
C THR A 25 -24.48 0.09 22.63
N LEU A 26 -23.17 -0.13 22.60
CA LEU A 26 -22.56 -1.26 21.90
C LEU A 26 -22.39 -2.44 22.84
N ILE A 27 -23.06 -3.55 22.54
CA ILE A 27 -23.00 -4.79 23.32
C ILE A 27 -22.35 -5.87 22.47
N LYS A 28 -21.27 -6.47 22.98
CA LYS A 28 -20.60 -7.58 22.32
C LYS A 28 -21.27 -8.89 22.73
N VAL A 29 -21.84 -9.60 21.76
CA VAL A 29 -22.40 -10.94 21.95
C VAL A 29 -21.39 -11.98 21.41
N PRO A 30 -21.10 -13.08 22.13
CA PRO A 30 -20.25 -14.14 21.61
C PRO A 30 -20.90 -14.85 20.41
N ALA A 31 -20.10 -15.20 19.41
CA ALA A 31 -20.58 -15.99 18.28
C ALA A 31 -21.03 -17.39 18.76
N HIS A 32 -22.09 -17.92 18.16
CA HIS A 32 -22.63 -19.25 18.43
C HIS A 32 -23.03 -19.50 19.90
N ALA A 33 -23.33 -18.46 20.67
CA ALA A 33 -23.83 -18.56 22.04
C ALA A 33 -25.34 -18.84 22.14
N ASP A 34 -25.95 -19.35 21.06
CA ASP A 34 -27.38 -19.60 20.92
C ASP A 34 -28.30 -18.40 21.25
N ASP A 35 -27.80 -17.17 21.10
CA ASP A 35 -28.63 -15.97 21.20
C ASP A 35 -29.61 -15.91 20.01
N PRO A 36 -30.94 -15.96 20.25
CA PRO A 36 -31.91 -16.08 19.17
C PRO A 36 -31.88 -14.90 18.18
N LEU A 37 -31.64 -13.68 18.67
CA LEU A 37 -31.64 -12.47 17.84
C LEU A 37 -30.37 -12.40 16.99
N ASN A 38 -29.22 -12.72 17.56
CA ASN A 38 -27.96 -12.77 16.83
C ASN A 38 -27.97 -13.86 15.76
N ASN A 39 -28.52 -15.04 16.07
CA ASN A 39 -28.69 -16.14 15.11
C ASN A 39 -29.63 -15.75 13.96
N TYR A 40 -30.71 -15.02 14.27
CA TYR A 40 -31.63 -14.52 13.25
C TYR A 40 -30.95 -13.51 12.31
N VAL A 41 -30.20 -12.54 12.85
CA VAL A 41 -29.45 -11.56 12.05
C VAL A 41 -28.36 -12.22 11.20
N ASP A 42 -27.66 -13.23 11.73
CA ASP A 42 -26.66 -14.00 10.98
C ASP A 42 -27.29 -14.75 9.78
N ALA A 43 -28.46 -15.36 9.98
CA ALA A 43 -29.20 -16.00 8.90
C ALA A 43 -29.63 -15.00 7.80
N LEU A 44 -30.09 -13.81 8.18
CA LEU A 44 -30.41 -12.74 7.23
C LEU A 44 -29.18 -12.25 6.46
N ALA A 45 -28.05 -12.05 7.15
CA ALA A 45 -26.80 -11.63 6.51
C ALA A 45 -26.30 -12.68 5.50
N LYS A 46 -26.40 -13.97 5.84
CA LYS A 46 -26.07 -15.07 4.92
C LYS A 46 -26.97 -15.11 3.70
N ALA A 47 -28.27 -14.91 3.87
CA ALA A 47 -29.22 -14.86 2.76
C ALA A 47 -28.95 -13.67 1.82
N ALA A 48 -28.58 -12.51 2.38
CA ALA A 48 -28.28 -11.30 1.62
C ALA A 48 -26.88 -11.35 0.95
N HIS A 49 -25.96 -12.21 1.41
CA HIS A 49 -24.60 -12.28 0.87
C HIS A 49 -24.55 -12.68 -0.61
N THR A 50 -25.53 -13.45 -1.09
CA THR A 50 -25.65 -13.84 -2.51
C THR A 50 -26.37 -12.81 -3.38
N ASP A 51 -26.89 -11.74 -2.78
CA ASP A 51 -27.66 -10.71 -3.49
C ASP A 51 -26.74 -9.59 -3.99
N SER A 52 -26.44 -9.60 -5.28
CA SER A 52 -25.53 -8.64 -5.93
C SER A 52 -26.08 -7.22 -6.01
N HIS A 53 -27.32 -6.97 -5.57
CA HIS A 53 -28.01 -5.70 -5.74
C HIS A 53 -27.82 -4.68 -4.61
N LEU A 54 -27.04 -4.99 -3.58
CA LEU A 54 -26.74 -4.03 -2.51
C LEU A 54 -25.71 -3.00 -2.99
N PHE A 55 -26.18 -2.04 -3.79
CA PHE A 55 -25.51 -0.76 -3.94
C PHE A 55 -25.56 -0.06 -2.58
N PHE A 56 -24.44 -0.05 -1.86
CA PHE A 56 -24.23 0.93 -0.81
C PHE A 56 -24.22 2.30 -1.50
N GLN A 57 -25.40 2.89 -1.65
CA GLN A 57 -25.53 4.27 -2.02
C GLN A 57 -24.82 5.05 -0.92
N SER A 58 -23.68 5.65 -1.27
CA SER A 58 -22.91 6.51 -0.38
C SER A 58 -23.89 7.49 0.24
N LEU A 59 -24.28 7.22 1.48
CA LEU A 59 -25.19 8.07 2.23
C LEU A 59 -24.57 9.47 2.20
N SER A 60 -25.37 10.37 1.64
CA SER A 60 -25.12 11.78 1.35
C SER A 60 -24.00 12.42 2.19
N GLU A 61 -23.18 13.17 1.46
CA GLU A 61 -22.10 14.07 1.86
C GLU A 61 -21.71 14.09 3.34
N PRO A 62 -20.43 13.77 3.65
CA PRO A 62 -20.05 13.56 5.02
C PRO A 62 -19.86 14.90 5.72
N LEU A 63 -20.28 14.93 6.98
CA LEU A 63 -19.75 15.82 8.03
C LEU A 63 -18.22 15.68 8.25
N ALA A 64 -17.48 15.00 7.36
CA ALA A 64 -16.04 14.88 7.42
C ALA A 64 -15.42 16.05 6.64
N PRO A 65 -14.64 16.93 7.29
CA PRO A 65 -14.09 18.12 6.65
C PRO A 65 -13.14 17.85 5.47
N CYS A 66 -12.73 16.59 5.25
CA CYS A 66 -11.98 16.19 4.06
C CYS A 66 -12.11 14.67 3.84
N ILE A 67 -12.68 14.25 2.71
CA ILE A 67 -12.51 12.91 2.15
C ILE A 67 -11.45 12.99 1.05
N LEU A 68 -10.44 12.14 1.15
CA LEU A 68 -9.47 11.97 0.08
C LEU A 68 -10.09 11.13 -1.04
N GLN A 69 -9.94 11.60 -2.27
CA GLN A 69 -10.33 10.87 -3.47
C GLN A 69 -9.12 10.62 -4.37
N PHE A 70 -9.14 9.48 -5.05
CA PHE A 70 -8.16 9.12 -6.07
C PHE A 70 -8.88 8.51 -7.26
N ASN A 71 -8.70 9.08 -8.45
CA ASN A 71 -9.45 8.70 -9.65
C ASN A 71 -10.98 8.67 -9.42
N SER A 72 -11.51 9.69 -8.75
CA SER A 72 -12.93 9.81 -8.38
C SER A 72 -13.45 8.73 -7.42
N LEU A 73 -12.58 7.92 -6.82
CA LEU A 73 -12.92 6.94 -5.78
C LEU A 73 -12.48 7.43 -4.41
N SER A 74 -13.35 7.32 -3.41
CA SER A 74 -13.02 7.65 -2.03
C SER A 74 -11.97 6.68 -1.47
N VAL A 75 -10.94 7.23 -0.83
CA VAL A 75 -9.85 6.44 -0.24
C VAL A 75 -10.30 5.92 1.12
N ASP A 76 -10.65 4.62 1.22
CA ASP A 76 -11.07 3.97 2.47
C ASP A 76 -9.99 3.09 3.11
N MET A 77 -8.75 3.53 3.02
CA MET A 77 -7.62 2.88 3.69
C MET A 77 -6.91 3.85 4.63
N ASN A 78 -5.99 3.33 5.43
CA ASN A 78 -5.11 4.17 6.23
C ASN A 78 -4.45 5.24 5.34
N ILE A 79 -4.73 6.50 5.63
CA ILE A 79 -4.35 7.63 4.78
C ILE A 79 -2.84 7.83 4.77
N GLN A 80 -2.16 7.61 5.89
CA GLN A 80 -0.69 7.69 5.94
C GLN A 80 -0.07 6.62 5.05
N LYS A 81 -0.62 5.40 5.06
CA LYS A 81 -0.18 4.31 4.19
C LYS A 81 -0.49 4.62 2.73
N PHE A 82 -1.66 5.18 2.43
CA PHE A 82 -2.03 5.61 1.09
C PHE A 82 -1.06 6.65 0.53
N ILE A 83 -0.77 7.72 1.28
CA ILE A 83 0.21 8.74 0.90
C ILE A 83 1.59 8.12 0.71
N SER A 84 2.03 7.26 1.63
CA SER A 84 3.32 6.55 1.51
C SER A 84 3.39 5.72 0.23
N ASN A 85 2.32 5.00 -0.11
CA ASN A 85 2.25 4.22 -1.35
C ASN A 85 2.32 5.10 -2.60
N ILE A 86 1.73 6.30 -2.59
CA ILE A 86 1.87 7.26 -3.70
C ILE A 86 3.34 7.66 -3.89
N PHE A 87 4.04 8.01 -2.81
CA PHE A 87 5.46 8.37 -2.90
C PHE A 87 6.32 7.19 -3.36
N ASP A 88 6.04 5.99 -2.87
CA ASP A 88 6.73 4.77 -3.31
C ASP A 88 6.51 4.53 -4.81
N ALA A 89 5.26 4.63 -5.28
CA ALA A 89 4.92 4.45 -6.69
C ALA A 89 5.61 5.49 -7.59
N LYS A 90 5.62 6.77 -7.18
CA LYS A 90 6.35 7.84 -7.89
C LYS A 90 7.84 7.55 -7.95
N SER A 91 8.43 7.13 -6.84
CA SER A 91 9.87 6.82 -6.76
C SER A 91 10.24 5.63 -7.65
N LEU A 92 9.40 4.58 -7.66
CA LEU A 92 9.57 3.43 -8.55
C LEU A 92 9.43 3.82 -10.01
N LEU A 93 8.46 4.67 -10.37
CA LEU A 93 8.31 5.19 -11.73
C LEU A 93 9.55 5.97 -12.16
N THR A 94 10.07 6.87 -11.31
CA THR A 94 11.32 7.60 -11.58
C THR A 94 12.49 6.67 -11.82
N LEU A 95 12.57 5.55 -11.08
CA LEU A 95 13.59 4.52 -11.30
C LEU A 95 13.35 3.80 -12.63
N ALA A 96 12.11 3.41 -12.94
CA ALA A 96 11.72 2.66 -14.13
C ALA A 96 12.07 3.38 -15.43
N VAL A 97 11.92 4.72 -15.47
CA VAL A 97 12.14 5.52 -16.67
C VAL A 97 13.61 5.90 -16.91
N LEU A 98 14.54 5.43 -16.08
CA LEU A 98 15.96 5.69 -16.31
C LEU A 98 16.39 5.06 -17.65
N PRO A 99 17.21 5.75 -18.48
CA PRO A 99 17.58 5.27 -19.82
C PRO A 99 18.15 3.85 -19.85
N ARG A 100 18.77 3.41 -18.76
CA ARG A 100 19.33 2.07 -18.58
C ARG A 100 18.29 0.95 -18.55
N PHE A 101 17.06 1.25 -18.10
CA PHE A 101 15.94 0.31 -18.08
C PHE A 101 15.05 0.45 -19.33
N ASN A 102 15.38 1.38 -20.22
CA ASN A 102 14.64 1.64 -21.45
C ASN A 102 14.96 0.60 -22.56
N SER A 103 15.54 -0.55 -22.19
CA SER A 103 15.84 -1.65 -23.09
C SER A 103 14.59 -2.49 -23.35
N ASN A 104 13.93 -2.27 -24.49
CA ASN A 104 12.92 -3.08 -25.20
C ASN A 104 11.76 -3.76 -24.43
N SER A 105 11.70 -3.63 -23.11
CA SER A 105 10.71 -4.24 -22.23
C SER A 105 9.74 -3.17 -21.77
N SER A 106 8.45 -3.53 -21.74
CA SER A 106 7.45 -2.60 -21.25
C SER A 106 7.56 -2.48 -19.74
N ILE A 107 7.36 -1.27 -19.21
CA ILE A 107 7.28 -1.03 -17.76
C ILE A 107 6.17 -1.89 -17.11
N SER A 108 5.16 -2.29 -17.89
CA SER A 108 4.10 -3.21 -17.47
C SER A 108 4.58 -4.63 -17.15
N ASP A 109 5.72 -5.04 -17.69
CA ASP A 109 6.23 -6.41 -17.57
C ASP A 109 7.01 -6.61 -16.26
N ILE A 110 7.28 -5.51 -15.53
CA ILE A 110 8.02 -5.52 -14.28
C ILE A 110 7.06 -5.79 -13.12
N ASP A 111 7.30 -6.90 -12.41
CA ASP A 111 6.66 -7.13 -11.12
C ASP A 111 7.24 -6.18 -10.06
N TRP A 112 6.56 -5.04 -9.87
CA TRP A 112 6.95 -4.01 -8.91
C TRP A 112 6.84 -4.47 -7.45
N ALA A 113 5.94 -5.41 -7.15
CA ALA A 113 5.82 -5.96 -5.79
C ALA A 113 7.03 -6.84 -5.45
N CYS A 114 7.42 -7.73 -6.37
CA CYS A 114 8.63 -8.54 -6.25
C CYS A 114 9.89 -7.66 -6.25
N THR A 115 9.97 -6.65 -7.12
CA THR A 115 11.12 -5.73 -7.18
C THR A 115 11.30 -4.98 -5.86
N LYS A 116 10.22 -4.40 -5.33
CA LYS A 116 10.23 -3.71 -4.03
C LYS A 116 10.59 -4.67 -2.90
N PHE A 117 10.07 -5.89 -2.92
CA PHE A 117 10.41 -6.93 -1.95
C PHE A 117 11.91 -7.27 -2.02
N CYS A 118 12.47 -7.54 -3.19
CA CYS A 118 13.89 -7.86 -3.37
C CYS A 118 14.84 -6.75 -2.90
N LEU A 119 14.43 -5.49 -3.03
CA LEU A 119 15.17 -4.32 -2.55
C LEU A 119 15.02 -4.11 -1.03
N ASN A 120 13.82 -4.31 -0.48
CA ASN A 120 13.52 -4.02 0.92
C ASN A 120 13.77 -5.20 1.87
N ASN A 121 13.81 -6.43 1.36
CA ASN A 121 13.86 -7.62 2.20
C ASN A 121 15.30 -7.91 2.66
N LYS A 122 15.65 -7.25 3.77
CA LYS A 122 16.96 -7.33 4.44
C LYS A 122 17.17 -8.62 5.25
N LYS A 123 16.15 -9.48 5.37
CA LYS A 123 16.15 -10.61 6.31
C LYS A 123 16.43 -11.98 5.69
N GLN A 124 16.17 -12.18 4.41
CA GLN A 124 15.96 -13.54 3.90
C GLN A 124 17.24 -14.32 3.50
N PHE A 125 18.45 -13.72 3.53
CA PHE A 125 19.60 -14.39 2.88
C PHE A 125 20.95 -14.45 3.62
N PHE A 126 21.16 -13.88 4.83
CA PHE A 126 22.51 -13.93 5.44
C PHE A 126 22.56 -14.07 6.97
N SER A 127 23.41 -15.00 7.42
CA SER A 127 23.81 -15.28 8.81
C SER A 127 24.95 -14.38 9.34
N TYR A 128 25.53 -13.50 8.51
CA TYR A 128 26.70 -12.72 8.90
C TYR A 128 26.34 -11.38 9.56
N ARG A 129 26.93 -11.15 10.73
CA ARG A 129 26.61 -10.05 11.65
C ARG A 129 27.02 -8.64 11.18
N ASN A 130 27.82 -8.49 10.11
CA ASN A 130 28.34 -7.17 9.68
C ASN A 130 28.04 -6.74 8.21
N GLY A 131 27.34 -7.53 7.38
CA GLY A 131 27.28 -7.29 5.91
C GLY A 131 26.00 -6.67 5.31
N ARG A 132 25.05 -6.19 6.12
CA ARG A 132 23.68 -5.88 5.65
C ARG A 132 23.58 -4.65 4.72
N SER A 133 24.35 -3.59 4.96
CA SER A 133 24.34 -2.37 4.14
C SER A 133 25.16 -2.53 2.87
N GLU A 134 26.33 -3.16 2.96
CA GLU A 134 27.23 -3.41 1.84
C GLU A 134 26.60 -4.30 0.77
N PHE A 135 25.88 -5.34 1.19
CA PHE A 135 25.20 -6.24 0.26
C PHE A 135 24.00 -5.59 -0.43
N CYS A 136 23.24 -4.75 0.29
CA CYS A 136 22.16 -3.95 -0.31
C CYS A 136 22.74 -2.95 -1.32
N ALA A 137 23.84 -2.27 -0.97
CA ALA A 137 24.54 -1.37 -1.87
C ALA A 137 25.09 -2.11 -3.09
N PHE A 138 25.59 -3.34 -2.92
CA PHE A 138 26.04 -4.19 -4.02
C PHE A 138 24.90 -4.57 -4.97
N ARG A 139 23.74 -5.00 -4.46
CA ARG A 139 22.55 -5.28 -5.29
C ARG A 139 22.07 -4.05 -6.05
N VAL A 140 22.03 -2.90 -5.39
CA VAL A 140 21.66 -1.63 -6.03
C VAL A 140 22.70 -1.24 -7.10
N LYS A 141 23.99 -1.49 -6.85
CA LYS A 141 25.05 -1.26 -7.84
C LYS A 141 24.90 -2.21 -9.04
N ILE A 142 24.57 -3.48 -8.84
CA ILE A 142 24.26 -4.40 -9.95
C ILE A 142 23.06 -3.89 -10.74
N LEU A 143 21.95 -3.62 -10.06
CA LEU A 143 20.71 -3.17 -10.69
C LEU A 143 20.88 -1.90 -11.53
N LEU A 144 21.81 -1.04 -11.15
CA LEU A 144 22.04 0.25 -11.80
C LEU A 144 23.27 0.27 -12.72
N ASP A 145 23.93 -0.87 -12.95
CA ASP A 145 25.20 -1.02 -13.66
C ASP A 145 26.27 -0.04 -13.14
N MET A 146 26.36 0.04 -11.81
CA MET A 146 27.26 0.93 -11.06
C MET A 146 28.30 0.16 -10.23
N LEU A 147 28.59 -1.08 -10.60
CA LEU A 147 29.73 -1.80 -10.02
C LEU A 147 31.02 -1.03 -10.28
N PRO A 148 31.98 -1.03 -9.35
CA PRO A 148 33.26 -0.33 -9.50
C PRO A 148 34.19 -1.10 -10.46
N THR A 149 33.78 -1.29 -11.71
CA THR A 149 34.63 -1.81 -12.77
C THR A 149 35.60 -0.72 -13.23
N LEU A 150 36.72 -1.11 -13.84
CA LEU A 150 37.70 -0.17 -14.37
C LEU A 150 37.05 0.86 -15.30
N THR A 151 36.20 0.40 -16.22
CA THR A 151 35.43 1.26 -17.14
C THR A 151 34.50 2.24 -16.41
N THR A 152 33.82 1.79 -15.35
CA THR A 152 32.94 2.67 -14.56
C THR A 152 33.73 3.71 -13.77
N LEU A 153 34.90 3.33 -13.25
CA LEU A 153 35.79 4.22 -12.52
C LEU A 153 36.42 5.27 -13.46
N GLN A 154 36.89 4.85 -14.62
CA GLN A 154 37.38 5.72 -15.69
C GLN A 154 36.34 6.75 -16.12
N ARG A 155 35.10 6.33 -16.35
CA ARG A 155 34.00 7.24 -16.70
C ARG A 155 33.71 8.28 -15.61
N ARG A 156 33.88 7.92 -14.33
CA ARG A 156 33.52 8.79 -13.19
C ARG A 156 34.67 9.66 -12.69
N LYS A 157 35.90 9.17 -12.80
CA LYS A 157 37.13 9.76 -12.27
C LYS A 157 38.27 9.58 -13.28
N PRO A 158 38.15 10.14 -14.51
CA PRO A 158 39.11 9.90 -15.58
C PRO A 158 40.54 10.27 -15.15
N HIS A 159 40.71 11.44 -14.52
CA HIS A 159 41.97 11.91 -13.95
C HIS A 159 42.69 10.97 -12.95
N LEU A 160 42.01 9.97 -12.38
CA LEU A 160 42.63 8.99 -11.46
C LEU A 160 42.88 7.63 -12.11
N TYR A 161 42.25 7.33 -13.25
CA TYR A 161 42.19 5.98 -13.81
C TYR A 161 42.46 5.94 -15.32
N ASP A 162 43.01 7.02 -15.89
CA ASP A 162 43.40 7.06 -17.31
C ASP A 162 44.40 5.94 -17.63
N LEU A 163 44.15 5.26 -18.74
CA LEU A 163 45.09 4.32 -19.35
C LEU A 163 46.09 5.17 -20.14
N SER A 164 47.22 5.51 -19.52
CA SER A 164 48.43 5.88 -20.26
C SER A 164 48.89 4.72 -21.13
#